data_AF-A0A2R6GMH6-F1
#
_entry.id   AF-A0A2R6GMH6-F1
#
_cell.length_a   1.000
_cell.length_b   1.000
_cell.length_c   1.000
_cell.angle_alpha   90.00
_cell.angle_beta   90.00
_cell.angle_gamma   90.00
#
_symmetry.space_group_name_H-M   'P 1'
#
loop_
_entity.id
_entity.type
_entity.pdbx_description
1 polymer ?
#
loop_
_entity_poly.entity_id
_entity_poly.type
_entity_poly.pdbx_seq_one_letter_code
_entity_poly.pdbx_strand_id
1 'polypeptide(L)'
;MTARGHVPDDGWPSVSPATDRLNAVGSEPAVVNRRQFLRAVALTGLSTAALPAAGHDLAHGGESTRPGTGTGAPGTTPTPTPSPTPTEPAATPTTGWDPRGQVSVPGATETVLTPDGGTAFVATGDGFAAVDLSDPTSPEVLARETAISPPGAGAVMADVFDVKYDDDRLLVAGPANYHPDAFRGVALFDVSDPADPALLGAYRTTFPVHNCYLDGELAYLTGNDGETNPLVVVSVSDATEAGRWSVVDRDERWRDVHLSLRTLHDVYVQDGYAYLAYWDAGTWILDVSDPADPAYVTDIRERSVEDLLRFDGLRAARESSEPPGNDHYVAPDPAGNLLAVGKESRNSNFGKEGTTPGPDDPGGPSGVALYDISDPADPVHRATIDPPPTADPNVNG
;
A
#
# COMPACT_ATOMS: atom_id res chain seq x y z
N MET A 1 -0.93 -17.71 -36.11
CA MET A 1 0.32 -16.94 -36.35
C MET A 1 0.47 -15.97 -35.21
N THR A 2 1.32 -16.29 -34.24
CA THR A 2 1.57 -15.49 -33.05
C THR A 2 2.81 -14.64 -33.28
N ALA A 3 2.67 -13.31 -33.21
CA ALA A 3 3.81 -12.40 -33.21
C ALA A 3 4.24 -12.16 -31.76
N ARG A 4 5.37 -12.74 -31.35
CA ARG A 4 6.07 -12.30 -30.13
C ARG A 4 6.74 -10.96 -30.46
N GLY A 5 6.43 -9.92 -29.71
CA GLY A 5 7.15 -8.65 -29.79
C GLY A 5 8.58 -8.84 -29.28
N HIS A 6 9.57 -8.45 -30.08
CA HIS A 6 10.97 -8.49 -29.72
C HIS A 6 11.39 -7.09 -29.29
N VAL A 7 11.86 -6.93 -28.06
CA VAL A 7 12.49 -5.69 -27.57
C VAL A 7 13.97 -5.73 -27.99
N PRO A 8 14.59 -4.64 -28.46
CA PRO A 8 16.01 -4.62 -28.83
C PRO A 8 16.93 -4.53 -27.61
N ASP A 9 18.00 -5.33 -27.63
CA ASP A 9 19.17 -5.15 -26.74
C ASP A 9 20.00 -3.95 -27.19
N ASP A 10 20.07 -2.89 -26.37
CA ASP A 10 21.05 -1.80 -26.51
C ASP A 10 21.75 -1.58 -25.15
N GLY A 11 22.99 -2.08 -25.03
CA GLY A 11 23.77 -2.03 -23.79
C GLY A 11 24.35 -0.67 -23.43
N TRP A 12 24.62 -0.49 -22.12
CA TRP A 12 25.06 0.73 -21.45
C TRP A 12 26.28 1.47 -22.05
N PRO A 13 26.14 2.78 -22.32
CA PRO A 13 27.26 3.73 -22.37
C PRO A 13 27.25 4.67 -21.14
N SER A 14 28.28 4.56 -20.29
CA SER A 14 28.45 5.36 -19.07
C SER A 14 29.08 6.74 -19.32
N VAL A 15 28.47 7.86 -18.86
CA VAL A 15 29.13 9.18 -18.72
C VAL A 15 28.52 9.99 -17.56
N SER A 16 29.39 10.63 -16.76
CA SER A 16 29.09 11.46 -15.57
C SER A 16 28.36 12.80 -15.86
N PRO A 17 27.66 13.40 -14.88
CA PRO A 17 26.82 14.58 -15.08
C PRO A 17 27.57 15.91 -15.03
N ALA A 18 26.99 16.93 -15.66
CA ALA A 18 27.37 18.34 -15.52
C ALA A 18 26.13 19.18 -15.16
N THR A 19 26.23 19.94 -14.08
CA THR A 19 25.16 20.70 -13.44
C THR A 19 24.83 22.01 -14.14
N ASP A 20 23.54 22.39 -14.18
CA ASP A 20 23.11 23.76 -13.86
C ASP A 20 21.62 23.82 -13.48
N ARG A 21 21.29 24.52 -12.39
CA ARG A 21 19.91 24.69 -11.84
C ARG A 21 19.51 26.16 -11.80
N LEU A 22 18.22 26.46 -11.96
CA LEU A 22 17.61 27.77 -11.65
C LEU A 22 16.30 27.63 -10.85
N ASN A 23 16.05 28.60 -9.97
CA ASN A 23 15.09 28.53 -8.86
C ASN A 23 13.72 29.19 -9.13
N ALA A 24 12.65 28.67 -8.50
CA ALA A 24 11.48 29.39 -7.92
C ALA A 24 10.55 28.34 -7.24
N VAL A 25 10.38 28.27 -5.91
CA VAL A 25 9.66 29.16 -4.94
C VAL A 25 8.12 29.14 -5.05
N GLY A 26 7.48 28.34 -4.18
CA GLY A 26 6.42 28.82 -3.26
C GLY A 26 4.96 28.37 -3.43
N SER A 27 4.49 27.46 -2.55
CA SER A 27 3.34 27.60 -1.60
C SER A 27 2.74 26.24 -1.16
N GLU A 28 2.37 26.12 0.12
CA GLU A 28 1.84 24.89 0.78
C GLU A 28 0.30 24.71 0.56
N PRO A 29 -0.30 23.52 0.79
CA PRO A 29 -0.57 23.03 2.16
C PRO A 29 -0.49 21.50 2.43
N ALA A 30 0.07 21.16 3.61
CA ALA A 30 -0.44 20.26 4.68
C ALA A 30 -0.91 18.78 4.48
N VAL A 31 -0.43 17.95 5.45
CA VAL A 31 -0.98 16.69 6.05
C VAL A 31 -0.49 15.29 5.58
N VAL A 32 0.68 14.92 6.14
CA VAL A 32 1.04 13.67 6.90
C VAL A 32 0.78 12.25 6.33
N ASN A 33 1.88 11.49 6.29
CA ASN A 33 2.02 10.09 5.84
C ASN A 33 1.54 9.00 6.83
N ARG A 34 1.14 7.85 6.28
CA ARG A 34 1.09 6.53 6.95
C ARG A 34 2.14 5.60 6.36
N ARG A 35 3.19 5.21 7.12
CA ARG A 35 4.01 3.98 6.93
C ARG A 35 4.99 3.83 8.14
N GLN A 36 5.39 2.60 8.45
CA GLN A 36 6.51 2.19 9.34
C GLN A 36 6.40 2.11 10.91
N PHE A 37 5.23 2.11 11.55
CA PHE A 37 5.18 2.02 13.04
C PHE A 37 5.49 0.65 13.69
N LEU A 38 5.93 -0.38 12.95
CA LEU A 38 6.13 -1.75 13.47
C LEU A 38 7.58 -2.18 13.73
N ARG A 39 8.60 -1.36 13.44
CA ARG A 39 10.02 -1.72 13.70
C ARG A 39 10.55 -1.38 15.11
N ALA A 40 9.75 -0.81 16.03
CA ALA A 40 10.26 -0.19 17.26
C ALA A 40 9.80 -0.80 18.62
N VAL A 41 9.07 -1.92 18.65
CA VAL A 41 8.57 -2.51 19.93
C VAL A 41 9.46 -3.65 20.46
N ALA A 42 10.35 -4.22 19.62
CA ALA A 42 11.14 -5.40 19.96
C ALA A 42 12.49 -5.11 20.65
N LEU A 43 12.61 -4.07 21.51
CA LEU A 43 13.82 -3.82 22.32
C LEU A 43 13.59 -2.87 23.51
N THR A 44 13.01 -3.35 24.62
CA THR A 44 13.42 -2.95 26.00
C THR A 44 12.77 -3.80 27.11
N GLY A 45 13.61 -4.56 27.82
CA GLY A 45 13.64 -4.57 29.29
C GLY A 45 12.43 -5.09 30.10
N LEU A 46 12.53 -6.35 30.54
CA LEU A 46 11.85 -6.87 31.74
C LEU A 46 12.02 -5.95 32.97
N SER A 47 10.95 -5.67 33.71
CA SER A 47 11.05 -5.50 35.17
C SER A 47 9.75 -5.88 35.89
N THR A 48 9.89 -6.61 37.00
CA THR A 48 8.79 -7.08 37.86
C THR A 48 8.60 -6.16 39.07
N ALA A 49 7.37 -5.78 39.39
CA ALA A 49 7.00 -5.33 40.73
C ALA A 49 5.54 -5.68 41.06
N ALA A 50 5.27 -6.08 42.29
CA ALA A 50 3.96 -6.53 42.75
C ALA A 50 3.23 -5.45 43.58
N LEU A 51 1.88 -5.53 43.54
CA LEU A 51 0.87 -5.28 44.59
C LEU A 51 1.29 -4.52 45.89
N PRO A 52 0.42 -3.62 46.39
CA PRO A 52 -0.63 -4.12 47.30
C PRO A 52 -2.03 -3.52 47.12
N ALA A 53 -3.01 -4.17 47.77
CA ALA A 53 -4.42 -3.84 47.71
C ALA A 53 -4.93 -3.01 48.91
N ALA A 54 -6.08 -2.35 48.72
CA ALA A 54 -7.07 -2.04 49.75
C ALA A 54 -8.44 -1.93 49.03
N GLY A 55 -9.59 -2.41 49.53
CA GLY A 55 -9.88 -3.04 50.81
C GLY A 55 -10.92 -2.24 51.59
N HIS A 56 -12.22 -2.53 51.40
CA HIS A 56 -13.30 -2.17 52.34
C HIS A 56 -14.63 -2.91 52.06
N ASP A 57 -14.76 -4.10 52.66
CA ASP A 57 -15.82 -4.53 53.62
C ASP A 57 -16.79 -3.41 54.10
N LEU A 58 -18.11 -3.54 54.37
CA LEU A 58 -19.08 -4.61 54.77
C LEU A 58 -20.53 -4.15 54.35
N ALA A 59 -21.68 -4.84 54.48
CA ALA A 59 -22.13 -6.25 54.54
C ALA A 59 -23.70 -6.31 54.62
N HIS A 60 -24.30 -7.50 54.86
CA HIS A 60 -25.75 -7.82 55.05
C HIS A 60 -26.64 -7.79 53.78
N GLY A 61 -27.61 -8.70 53.57
CA GLY A 61 -28.03 -9.91 54.31
C GLY A 61 -29.54 -10.21 54.10
N GLY A 62 -29.95 -11.48 54.05
CA GLY A 62 -31.38 -11.89 54.08
C GLY A 62 -31.80 -12.91 53.01
N GLU A 63 -32.62 -13.90 53.42
CA GLU A 63 -33.02 -15.07 52.61
C GLU A 63 -34.40 -14.95 51.93
N SER A 64 -34.59 -15.81 50.91
CA SER A 64 -35.84 -16.52 50.57
C SER A 64 -37.11 -15.74 50.20
N THR A 65 -37.61 -15.95 48.96
CA THR A 65 -38.79 -16.82 48.71
C THR A 65 -39.13 -16.94 47.21
N ARG A 66 -39.71 -18.09 46.83
CA ARG A 66 -40.53 -18.33 45.63
C ARG A 66 -41.94 -18.72 46.14
N PRO A 67 -43.04 -18.75 45.33
CA PRO A 67 -43.13 -18.49 43.89
C PRO A 67 -44.29 -17.56 43.45
N GLY A 68 -44.31 -17.20 42.17
CA GLY A 68 -45.45 -16.55 41.52
C GLY A 68 -45.53 -16.90 40.03
N THR A 69 -46.63 -17.52 39.61
CA THR A 69 -46.94 -17.80 38.20
C THR A 69 -47.61 -16.59 37.55
N GLY A 70 -47.02 -16.04 36.49
CA GLY A 70 -47.60 -14.93 35.73
C GLY A 70 -47.29 -15.08 34.24
N THR A 71 -48.34 -15.19 33.42
CA THR A 71 -48.26 -15.20 31.96
C THR A 71 -48.02 -13.79 31.41
N GLY A 72 -46.98 -13.60 30.59
CA GLY A 72 -46.65 -12.32 29.97
C GLY A 72 -46.02 -12.50 28.57
N ALA A 73 -46.33 -11.55 27.69
CA ALA A 73 -46.04 -11.46 26.24
C ALA A 73 -44.62 -11.88 25.76
N PRO A 74 -44.46 -12.20 24.45
CA PRO A 74 -43.13 -12.39 23.86
C PRO A 74 -42.27 -11.13 24.02
N GLY A 75 -41.01 -11.33 24.40
CA GLY A 75 -40.08 -10.24 24.66
C GLY A 75 -39.72 -9.47 23.39
N THR A 76 -39.85 -8.15 23.43
CA THR A 76 -39.21 -7.24 22.49
C THR A 76 -37.71 -7.22 22.75
N THR A 77 -36.90 -7.70 21.81
CA THR A 77 -35.45 -7.45 21.82
C THR A 77 -35.22 -5.94 21.83
N PRO A 78 -34.42 -5.38 22.74
CA PRO A 78 -34.04 -3.97 22.65
C PRO A 78 -33.15 -3.79 21.42
N THR A 79 -33.63 -3.02 20.44
CA THR A 79 -32.80 -2.51 19.35
C THR A 79 -31.62 -1.74 19.97
N PRO A 80 -30.38 -1.95 19.52
CA PRO A 80 -29.26 -1.13 19.97
C PRO A 80 -29.55 0.33 19.61
N THR A 81 -29.58 1.21 20.60
CA THR A 81 -29.62 2.66 20.37
C THR A 81 -28.39 3.03 19.54
N PRO A 82 -28.53 3.70 18.37
CA PRO A 82 -27.37 4.15 17.63
C PRO A 82 -26.58 5.13 18.50
N SER A 83 -25.30 4.83 18.71
CA SER A 83 -24.38 5.77 19.35
C SER A 83 -24.29 7.01 18.46
N PRO A 84 -24.35 8.24 19.01
CA PRO A 84 -24.34 9.44 18.18
C PRO A 84 -23.01 9.56 17.42
N THR A 85 -23.10 9.73 16.10
CA THR A 85 -21.95 10.02 15.25
C THR A 85 -21.26 11.30 15.74
N PRO A 86 -19.94 11.28 16.02
CA PRO A 86 -19.21 12.48 16.43
C PRO A 86 -19.39 13.60 15.40
N THR A 87 -19.81 14.79 15.85
CA THR A 87 -20.13 15.94 14.97
C THR A 87 -18.94 16.89 14.80
N GLU A 88 -17.82 16.65 15.49
CA GLU A 88 -16.59 17.42 15.37
C GLU A 88 -15.41 16.47 15.12
N PRO A 89 -14.38 16.88 14.35
CA PRO A 89 -13.15 16.13 14.25
C PRO A 89 -12.49 16.04 15.63
N ALA A 90 -12.46 14.83 16.19
CA ALA A 90 -11.77 14.58 17.43
C ALA A 90 -10.26 14.74 17.20
N ALA A 91 -9.72 15.91 17.53
CA ALA A 91 -8.29 16.14 17.56
C ALA A 91 -7.64 15.08 18.47
N THR A 92 -6.82 14.20 17.88
CA THR A 92 -6.08 13.18 18.61
C THR A 92 -5.33 13.82 19.78
N PRO A 93 -5.39 13.27 21.00
CA PRO A 93 -4.72 13.88 22.16
C PRO A 93 -3.21 14.05 21.94
N THR A 94 -2.76 15.29 21.69
CA THR A 94 -1.36 15.65 21.48
C THR A 94 -0.61 15.76 22.80
N THR A 95 -0.20 14.61 23.34
CA THR A 95 0.87 14.53 24.35
C THR A 95 1.75 13.32 24.10
N GLY A 96 2.90 13.51 23.43
CA GLY A 96 3.99 12.52 23.36
C GLY A 96 4.28 11.89 21.98
N TRP A 97 3.50 12.20 20.94
CA TRP A 97 3.65 11.63 19.59
C TRP A 97 3.86 12.69 18.49
N ASP A 98 4.17 13.92 18.86
CA ASP A 98 4.45 15.00 17.92
C ASP A 98 5.75 14.71 17.12
N PRO A 99 5.86 15.13 15.85
CA PRO A 99 7.07 14.97 15.06
C PRO A 99 8.29 15.57 15.78
N ARG A 100 9.39 14.80 15.86
CA ARG A 100 10.62 15.24 16.53
C ARG A 100 11.35 16.33 15.74
N GLY A 101 11.20 16.30 14.42
CA GLY A 101 11.68 17.26 13.43
C GLY A 101 10.85 17.09 12.15
N GLN A 102 11.03 18.00 11.18
CA GLN A 102 10.32 17.96 9.91
C GLN A 102 11.16 18.59 8.79
N VAL A 103 11.00 18.11 7.56
CA VAL A 103 11.59 18.68 6.35
C VAL A 103 10.56 18.67 5.24
N SER A 104 10.57 19.71 4.38
CA SER A 104 9.63 19.80 3.26
C SER A 104 10.20 19.10 2.03
N VAL A 105 9.51 18.08 1.54
CA VAL A 105 9.82 17.41 0.27
C VAL A 105 8.61 17.58 -0.66
N PRO A 106 8.62 18.58 -1.56
CA PRO A 106 7.52 18.81 -2.50
C PRO A 106 7.30 17.60 -3.42
N GLY A 107 6.04 17.16 -3.53
CA GLY A 107 5.64 16.01 -4.33
C GLY A 107 5.77 14.65 -3.64
N ALA A 108 6.11 14.61 -2.35
CA ALA A 108 6.26 13.36 -1.58
C ALA A 108 5.06 12.40 -1.74
N THR A 109 5.35 11.13 -2.02
CA THR A 109 4.36 10.05 -2.23
C THR A 109 4.75 8.81 -1.42
N GLU A 110 5.68 7.98 -1.90
CA GLU A 110 6.28 6.90 -1.11
C GLU A 110 7.47 7.40 -0.26
N THR A 111 7.77 6.70 0.84
CA THR A 111 9.04 6.84 1.57
C THR A 111 9.57 5.50 2.09
N VAL A 112 10.80 5.18 1.71
CA VAL A 112 11.56 4.03 2.23
C VAL A 112 12.77 4.50 3.04
N LEU A 113 13.26 3.66 3.97
CA LEU A 113 14.40 3.96 4.84
C LEU A 113 15.54 2.97 4.61
N THR A 114 16.76 3.42 4.88
CA THR A 114 17.89 2.53 5.15
C THR A 114 17.61 1.64 6.39
N PRO A 115 18.25 0.47 6.54
CA PRO A 115 17.99 -0.45 7.65
C PRO A 115 18.29 0.12 9.05
N ASP A 116 19.20 1.08 9.14
CA ASP A 116 19.54 1.81 10.37
C ASP A 116 18.61 3.00 10.66
N GLY A 117 17.74 3.37 9.71
CA GLY A 117 16.86 4.53 9.77
C GLY A 117 17.56 5.88 9.62
N GLY A 118 18.86 5.90 9.27
CA GLY A 118 19.66 7.11 9.14
C GLY A 118 19.40 7.91 7.86
N THR A 119 18.79 7.32 6.84
CA THR A 119 18.42 8.02 5.60
C THR A 119 17.06 7.56 5.10
N ALA A 120 16.28 8.49 4.55
CA ALA A 120 15.05 8.24 3.83
C ALA A 120 15.18 8.57 2.34
N PHE A 121 14.58 7.75 1.49
CA PHE A 121 14.37 8.03 0.08
C PHE A 121 12.88 8.24 -0.17
N VAL A 122 12.53 9.38 -0.74
CA VAL A 122 11.15 9.87 -0.88
C VAL A 122 10.84 10.02 -2.36
N ALA A 123 9.83 9.32 -2.88
CA ALA A 123 9.35 9.51 -4.25
C ALA A 123 8.65 10.87 -4.38
N THR A 124 8.95 11.66 -5.41
CA THR A 124 8.51 13.07 -5.52
C THR A 124 7.58 13.38 -6.71
N GLY A 125 7.12 12.36 -7.44
CA GLY A 125 6.34 12.51 -8.67
C GLY A 125 7.17 12.90 -9.90
N ASP A 126 8.16 13.79 -9.72
CA ASP A 126 9.14 14.22 -10.74
C ASP A 126 10.50 13.49 -10.65
N GLY A 127 10.64 12.58 -9.69
CA GLY A 127 11.87 11.85 -9.37
C GLY A 127 11.87 11.39 -7.91
N PHE A 128 12.99 11.57 -7.19
CA PHE A 128 13.07 11.27 -5.76
C PHE A 128 13.97 12.26 -5.01
N ALA A 129 13.85 12.29 -3.68
CA ALA A 129 14.74 13.00 -2.78
C ALA A 129 15.37 12.04 -1.76
N ALA A 130 16.64 12.26 -1.43
CA ALA A 130 17.32 11.62 -0.31
C ALA A 130 17.35 12.58 0.89
N VAL A 131 17.08 12.07 2.08
CA VAL A 131 16.91 12.86 3.30
C VAL A 131 17.70 12.24 4.45
N ASP A 132 18.59 13.02 5.06
CA ASP A 132 19.28 12.66 6.31
C ASP A 132 18.29 12.66 7.48
N LEU A 133 18.25 11.55 8.22
CA LEU A 133 17.48 11.35 9.44
C LEU A 133 18.37 11.03 10.66
N SER A 134 19.69 11.14 10.54
CA SER A 134 20.67 10.84 11.59
C SER A 134 20.47 11.71 12.84
N ASP A 135 20.04 12.97 12.68
CA ASP A 135 19.36 13.74 13.72
C ASP A 135 17.84 13.82 13.42
N PRO A 136 17.00 13.00 14.08
CA PRO A 136 15.55 13.02 13.85
C PRO A 136 14.87 14.30 14.36
N THR A 137 15.60 15.24 14.98
CA THR A 137 15.11 16.57 15.32
C THR A 137 15.40 17.64 14.27
N SER A 138 16.31 17.35 13.33
CA SER A 138 16.73 18.29 12.28
C SER A 138 16.99 17.57 10.93
N PRO A 139 15.97 16.91 10.34
CA PRO A 139 16.13 16.22 9.06
C PRO A 139 16.45 17.18 7.91
N GLU A 140 17.32 16.77 6.99
CA GLU A 140 17.84 17.62 5.89
C GLU A 140 17.75 16.89 4.53
N VAL A 141 17.39 17.60 3.46
CA VAL A 141 17.42 17.02 2.09
C VAL A 141 18.86 17.03 1.59
N LEU A 142 19.44 15.83 1.41
CA LEU A 142 20.80 15.63 0.89
C LEU A 142 20.84 15.82 -0.62
N ALA A 143 19.95 15.13 -1.34
CA ALA A 143 19.87 15.13 -2.79
C ALA A 143 18.41 15.21 -3.27
N ARG A 144 18.22 15.64 -4.52
CA ARG A 144 16.94 15.52 -5.23
C ARG A 144 17.21 15.28 -6.70
N GLU A 145 16.96 14.06 -7.14
CA GLU A 145 17.00 13.66 -8.53
C GLU A 145 15.64 13.94 -9.16
N THR A 146 15.65 14.67 -10.28
CA THR A 146 14.43 15.01 -11.02
C THR A 146 14.65 14.83 -12.52
N ALA A 147 13.54 14.73 -13.27
CA ALA A 147 13.56 14.57 -14.72
C ALA A 147 14.38 13.33 -15.18
N ILE A 148 14.25 12.23 -14.44
CA ILE A 148 14.94 10.96 -14.67
C ILE A 148 14.70 10.48 -16.11
N SER A 149 15.74 10.51 -16.93
CA SER A 149 15.70 10.11 -18.34
C SER A 149 16.88 9.18 -18.63
N PRO A 150 16.69 7.85 -18.55
CA PRO A 150 17.77 6.89 -18.82
C PRO A 150 18.44 7.10 -20.19
N PRO A 151 19.71 6.70 -20.37
CA PRO A 151 20.40 6.79 -21.66
C PRO A 151 19.60 6.15 -22.80
N GLY A 152 19.48 6.83 -23.94
CA GLY A 152 18.68 6.37 -25.07
C GLY A 152 17.16 6.38 -24.85
N ALA A 153 16.65 6.84 -23.70
CA ALA A 153 15.21 6.88 -23.44
C ALA A 153 14.47 7.82 -24.40
N GLY A 154 15.00 9.02 -24.63
CA GLY A 154 14.32 10.07 -25.40
C GLY A 154 13.06 10.63 -24.73
N ALA A 155 12.82 10.26 -23.46
CA ALA A 155 11.66 10.63 -22.67
C ALA A 155 12.04 10.62 -21.17
N VAL A 156 11.35 11.45 -20.39
CA VAL A 156 11.51 11.57 -18.94
C VAL A 156 10.48 10.70 -18.23
N MET A 157 10.85 10.08 -17.10
CA MET A 157 9.93 9.40 -16.19
C MET A 157 9.06 10.44 -15.47
N ALA A 158 7.75 10.26 -15.52
CA ALA A 158 6.75 11.07 -14.81
C ALA A 158 6.05 10.19 -13.74
N ASP A 159 5.16 10.76 -12.94
CA ASP A 159 4.39 10.08 -11.86
C ASP A 159 5.22 9.03 -11.09
N VAL A 160 6.39 9.46 -10.62
CA VAL A 160 7.26 8.65 -9.74
C VAL A 160 6.63 8.61 -8.36
N PHE A 161 5.77 7.61 -8.13
CA PHE A 161 5.03 7.47 -6.87
C PHE A 161 5.64 6.42 -5.93
N ASP A 162 6.51 5.54 -6.44
CA ASP A 162 7.08 4.44 -5.66
C ASP A 162 8.60 4.32 -5.81
N VAL A 163 9.25 4.02 -4.69
CA VAL A 163 10.69 3.75 -4.58
C VAL A 163 10.92 2.57 -3.63
N LYS A 164 11.98 1.79 -3.84
CA LYS A 164 12.38 0.66 -2.98
C LYS A 164 13.90 0.62 -2.81
N TYR A 165 14.36 0.53 -1.57
CA TYR A 165 15.78 0.46 -1.21
C TYR A 165 16.16 -0.99 -0.89
N ASP A 166 17.28 -1.47 -1.44
CA ASP A 166 17.94 -2.73 -1.05
C ASP A 166 19.45 -2.67 -1.32
N ASP A 167 20.27 -2.96 -0.31
CA ASP A 167 21.75 -2.99 -0.33
C ASP A 167 22.37 -1.86 -1.18
N ASP A 168 22.27 -0.63 -0.66
CA ASP A 168 22.74 0.63 -1.28
C ASP A 168 22.25 0.92 -2.70
N ARG A 169 21.19 0.23 -3.14
CA ARG A 169 20.52 0.48 -4.42
C ARG A 169 19.09 0.98 -4.19
N LEU A 170 18.67 1.95 -5.00
CA LEU A 170 17.31 2.48 -5.00
C LEU A 170 16.65 2.18 -6.35
N LEU A 171 15.62 1.35 -6.34
CA LEU A 171 14.71 1.16 -7.45
C LEU A 171 13.67 2.30 -7.44
N VAL A 172 13.46 2.92 -8.59
CA VAL A 172 12.55 4.04 -8.81
C VAL A 172 11.57 3.65 -9.91
N ALA A 173 10.28 3.61 -9.60
CA ALA A 173 9.24 3.19 -10.54
C ALA A 173 8.44 4.38 -11.09
N GLY A 174 8.13 4.33 -12.39
CA GLY A 174 7.24 5.30 -12.98
C GLY A 174 6.98 5.10 -14.49
N PRO A 175 5.89 5.68 -15.01
CA PRO A 175 4.84 6.37 -14.29
C PRO A 175 3.88 5.40 -13.63
N ALA A 176 3.30 5.85 -12.52
CA ALA A 176 2.24 5.13 -11.83
C ALA A 176 0.91 5.11 -12.62
N ASN A 177 0.71 6.06 -13.53
CA ASN A 177 -0.46 6.19 -14.39
C ASN A 177 -0.10 6.13 -15.89
N TYR A 178 -1.10 6.02 -16.76
CA TYR A 178 -0.85 6.03 -18.21
C TYR A 178 -0.39 7.40 -18.73
N HIS A 179 0.92 7.54 -18.96
CA HIS A 179 1.52 8.64 -19.71
C HIS A 179 2.15 8.12 -21.00
N PRO A 180 1.61 8.46 -22.20
CA PRO A 180 2.08 7.91 -23.47
C PRO A 180 3.48 8.37 -23.85
N ASP A 181 3.81 9.63 -23.51
CA ASP A 181 5.05 10.32 -23.91
C ASP A 181 6.17 10.25 -22.86
N ALA A 182 5.90 9.64 -21.70
CA ALA A 182 6.88 9.45 -20.62
C ALA A 182 7.72 8.18 -20.82
N PHE A 183 8.91 8.13 -20.21
CA PHE A 183 9.60 6.86 -19.98
C PHE A 183 8.77 6.02 -19.02
N ARG A 184 8.45 4.78 -19.40
CA ARG A 184 7.73 3.80 -18.58
C ARG A 184 8.65 2.65 -18.18
N GLY A 185 8.65 2.30 -16.90
CA GLY A 185 9.37 1.16 -16.34
C GLY A 185 10.00 1.50 -15.00
N VAL A 186 11.24 1.06 -14.79
CA VAL A 186 12.02 1.33 -13.58
C VAL A 186 13.42 1.85 -13.91
N ALA A 187 13.98 2.62 -12.98
CA ALA A 187 15.37 3.05 -12.96
C ALA A 187 16.02 2.61 -11.65
N LEU A 188 17.27 2.12 -11.70
CA LEU A 188 18.05 1.69 -10.55
C LEU A 188 19.19 2.68 -10.31
N PHE A 189 19.32 3.18 -9.09
CA PHE A 189 20.37 4.08 -8.66
C PHE A 189 21.26 3.41 -7.61
N ASP A 190 22.56 3.71 -7.65
CA ASP A 190 23.47 3.60 -6.51
C ASP A 190 23.18 4.78 -5.58
N VAL A 191 22.97 4.48 -4.30
CA VAL A 191 22.71 5.46 -3.23
C VAL A 191 23.61 5.22 -2.01
N SER A 192 24.76 4.55 -2.20
CA SER A 192 25.79 4.36 -1.17
C SER A 192 26.35 5.68 -0.63
N ASP A 193 26.38 6.72 -1.47
CA ASP A 193 26.39 8.12 -1.03
C ASP A 193 25.00 8.74 -1.31
N PRO A 194 24.13 8.91 -0.30
CA PRO A 194 22.80 9.47 -0.50
C PRO A 194 22.82 10.97 -0.87
N ALA A 195 23.98 11.65 -0.84
CA ALA A 195 24.14 13.01 -1.34
C ALA A 195 24.54 13.09 -2.83
N ASP A 196 24.98 12.00 -3.45
CA ASP A 196 25.35 11.92 -4.89
C ASP A 196 24.81 10.63 -5.57
N PRO A 197 23.48 10.46 -5.71
CA PRO A 197 22.90 9.26 -6.32
C PRO A 197 23.31 9.08 -7.79
N ALA A 198 23.74 7.88 -8.16
CA ALA A 198 24.22 7.58 -9.52
C ALA A 198 23.31 6.56 -10.24
N LEU A 199 22.78 6.91 -11.41
CA LEU A 199 21.99 5.98 -12.24
C LEU A 199 22.85 4.80 -12.71
N LEU A 200 22.53 3.59 -12.22
CA LEU A 200 23.14 2.32 -12.60
C LEU A 200 22.42 1.68 -13.80
N GLY A 201 21.09 1.69 -13.74
CA GLY A 201 20.25 0.73 -14.44
C GLY A 201 18.89 1.31 -14.84
N ALA A 202 18.25 0.72 -15.84
CA ALA A 202 16.87 1.02 -16.21
C ALA A 202 16.29 -0.14 -17.04
N TYR A 203 15.05 -0.50 -16.74
CA TYR A 203 14.27 -1.47 -17.51
C TYR A 203 13.03 -0.77 -18.06
N ARG A 204 12.87 -0.78 -19.39
CA ARG A 204 11.75 -0.13 -20.08
C ARG A 204 10.60 -1.11 -20.27
N THR A 205 9.42 -0.71 -19.81
CA THR A 205 8.16 -1.45 -19.99
C THR A 205 7.32 -0.84 -21.13
N THR A 206 6.34 -1.59 -21.63
CA THR A 206 5.29 -1.04 -22.49
C THR A 206 4.16 -0.39 -21.68
N PHE A 207 3.99 -0.83 -20.43
CA PHE A 207 2.93 -0.48 -19.48
C PHE A 207 3.41 0.43 -18.33
N PRO A 208 2.53 1.22 -17.68
CA PRO A 208 2.81 1.90 -16.41
C PRO A 208 3.18 0.92 -15.29
N VAL A 209 4.01 1.36 -14.35
CA VAL A 209 4.39 0.61 -13.14
C VAL A 209 3.97 1.47 -11.94
N HIS A 210 3.01 0.99 -11.14
CA HIS A 210 2.47 1.75 -10.01
C HIS A 210 3.38 1.62 -8.79
N ASN A 211 3.46 0.42 -8.24
CA ASN A 211 4.44 0.05 -7.22
C ASN A 211 5.42 -1.01 -7.74
N CYS A 212 6.50 -1.20 -7.01
CA CYS A 212 7.50 -2.22 -7.24
C CYS A 212 8.00 -2.83 -5.92
N TYR A 213 8.77 -3.91 -6.02
CA TYR A 213 9.60 -4.43 -4.94
C TYR A 213 11.00 -4.73 -5.48
N LEU A 214 12.04 -4.59 -4.65
CA LEU A 214 13.41 -4.98 -4.97
C LEU A 214 13.88 -6.01 -3.94
N ASP A 215 14.36 -7.15 -4.39
CA ASP A 215 14.88 -8.25 -3.57
C ASP A 215 16.15 -8.81 -4.23
N GLY A 216 17.32 -8.39 -3.72
CA GLY A 216 18.61 -8.72 -4.32
C GLY A 216 18.70 -8.18 -5.75
N GLU A 217 18.90 -9.06 -6.72
CA GLU A 217 19.03 -8.72 -8.15
C GLU A 217 17.69 -8.76 -8.92
N LEU A 218 16.56 -8.93 -8.21
CA LEU A 218 15.23 -9.06 -8.82
C LEU A 218 14.33 -7.89 -8.44
N ALA A 219 13.75 -7.26 -9.45
CA ALA A 219 12.66 -6.30 -9.28
C ALA A 219 11.32 -6.92 -9.69
N TYR A 220 10.31 -6.71 -8.84
CA TYR A 220 8.95 -7.19 -9.01
C TYR A 220 8.06 -6.00 -9.33
N LEU A 221 7.43 -6.01 -10.50
CA LEU A 221 6.75 -4.85 -11.07
C LEU A 221 5.24 -5.08 -11.17
N THR A 222 4.46 -4.09 -10.75
CA THR A 222 3.01 -4.04 -10.97
C THR A 222 2.72 -3.67 -12.44
N GLY A 223 2.64 -4.68 -13.32
CA GLY A 223 2.54 -4.45 -14.75
C GLY A 223 1.14 -4.03 -15.18
N ASN A 224 0.85 -2.74 -15.28
CA ASN A 224 -0.52 -2.26 -15.55
C ASN A 224 -0.82 -2.10 -17.05
N ASP A 225 -0.80 -3.22 -17.77
CA ASP A 225 -1.02 -3.28 -19.23
C ASP A 225 -2.48 -3.13 -19.69
N GLY A 226 -3.45 -3.26 -18.76
CA GLY A 226 -4.89 -3.19 -19.03
C GLY A 226 -5.51 -4.47 -19.60
N GLU A 227 -4.69 -5.42 -20.05
CA GLU A 227 -5.12 -6.70 -20.65
C GLU A 227 -5.17 -7.79 -19.59
N THR A 228 -4.04 -8.03 -18.91
CA THR A 228 -3.90 -9.07 -17.87
C THR A 228 -3.40 -8.54 -16.54
N ASN A 229 -2.87 -7.31 -16.49
CA ASN A 229 -2.32 -6.68 -15.28
C ASN A 229 -1.35 -7.60 -14.51
N PRO A 230 -0.29 -8.15 -15.14
CA PRO A 230 0.56 -9.16 -14.53
C PRO A 230 1.52 -8.59 -13.48
N LEU A 231 1.90 -9.42 -12.51
CA LEU A 231 3.20 -9.33 -11.89
C LEU A 231 4.27 -9.62 -12.96
N VAL A 232 5.28 -8.77 -13.07
CA VAL A 232 6.43 -8.99 -13.95
C VAL A 232 7.71 -8.98 -13.12
N VAL A 233 8.50 -10.04 -13.20
CA VAL A 233 9.78 -10.19 -12.49
C VAL A 233 10.90 -9.90 -13.47
N VAL A 234 11.79 -8.96 -13.13
CA VAL A 234 12.92 -8.58 -13.98
C VAL A 234 14.23 -8.65 -13.20
N SER A 235 15.28 -9.14 -13.86
CA SER A 235 16.66 -9.03 -13.36
C SER A 235 17.14 -7.60 -13.56
N VAL A 236 17.54 -6.92 -12.48
CA VAL A 236 18.11 -5.56 -12.57
C VAL A 236 19.57 -5.57 -13.00
N SER A 237 20.25 -6.73 -12.88
CA SER A 237 21.66 -6.92 -13.24
C SER A 237 21.93 -6.86 -14.74
N ASP A 238 20.98 -7.34 -15.56
CA ASP A 238 21.10 -7.44 -17.02
C ASP A 238 19.87 -6.91 -17.78
N ALA A 239 18.89 -6.34 -17.06
CA ALA A 239 17.66 -5.77 -17.60
C ALA A 239 16.82 -6.77 -18.43
N THR A 240 16.74 -8.02 -17.99
CA THR A 240 15.94 -9.08 -18.62
C THR A 240 14.66 -9.40 -17.83
N GLU A 241 13.59 -9.81 -18.51
CA GLU A 241 12.40 -10.38 -17.87
C GLU A 241 12.70 -11.84 -17.48
N ALA A 242 12.62 -12.14 -16.19
CA ALA A 242 12.81 -13.50 -15.65
C ALA A 242 11.52 -14.32 -15.75
N GLY A 243 10.39 -13.73 -15.35
CA GLY A 243 9.09 -14.41 -15.28
C GLY A 243 7.92 -13.43 -15.15
N ARG A 244 6.70 -13.97 -15.24
CA ARG A 244 5.45 -13.21 -15.13
C ARG A 244 4.30 -14.08 -14.64
N TRP A 245 3.30 -13.47 -14.03
CA TRP A 245 2.06 -14.14 -13.62
C TRP A 245 0.89 -13.16 -13.56
N SER A 246 -0.31 -13.61 -13.92
CA SER A 246 -1.56 -12.86 -13.79
C SER A 246 -2.69 -13.72 -13.23
N VAL A 247 -3.65 -13.07 -12.56
CA VAL A 247 -4.97 -13.65 -12.25
C VAL A 247 -5.63 -14.30 -13.48
N VAL A 248 -5.40 -13.78 -14.69
CA VAL A 248 -5.92 -14.32 -15.96
C VAL A 248 -5.29 -15.66 -16.33
N ASP A 249 -4.03 -15.92 -15.95
CA ASP A 249 -3.36 -17.21 -16.17
C ASP A 249 -3.95 -18.29 -15.24
N ARG A 250 -4.47 -17.87 -14.09
CA ARG A 250 -5.15 -18.73 -13.10
C ARG A 250 -6.61 -19.02 -13.44
N ASP A 251 -7.32 -18.07 -14.07
CA ASP A 251 -8.68 -18.22 -14.59
C ASP A 251 -8.94 -17.16 -15.69
N GLU A 252 -9.12 -17.61 -16.94
CA GLU A 252 -9.27 -16.70 -18.09
C GLU A 252 -10.41 -15.69 -17.94
N ARG A 253 -11.43 -16.00 -17.11
CA ARG A 253 -12.59 -15.14 -16.85
C ARG A 253 -12.23 -13.81 -16.20
N TRP A 254 -11.07 -13.70 -15.54
CA TRP A 254 -10.59 -12.42 -15.03
C TRP A 254 -10.35 -11.39 -16.13
N ARG A 255 -10.08 -11.80 -17.38
CA ARG A 255 -9.91 -10.88 -18.51
C ARG A 255 -11.15 -10.00 -18.73
N ASP A 256 -12.34 -10.58 -18.53
CA ASP A 256 -13.64 -9.94 -18.73
C ASP A 256 -14.11 -9.12 -17.51
N VAL A 257 -13.43 -9.22 -16.36
CA VAL A 257 -13.67 -8.34 -15.20
C VAL A 257 -13.18 -6.92 -15.55
N HIS A 258 -14.01 -5.91 -15.23
CA HIS A 258 -13.71 -4.52 -15.51
C HIS A 258 -12.36 -4.11 -14.90
N LEU A 259 -11.51 -3.43 -15.67
CA LEU A 259 -10.13 -3.10 -15.29
C LEU A 259 -10.04 -2.43 -13.92
N SER A 260 -10.97 -1.52 -13.59
CA SER A 260 -10.99 -0.84 -12.29
C SER A 260 -11.27 -1.73 -11.08
N LEU A 261 -11.51 -3.03 -11.27
CA LEU A 261 -11.75 -4.02 -10.20
C LEU A 261 -10.63 -5.08 -10.12
N ARG A 262 -9.58 -4.97 -10.93
CA ARG A 262 -8.51 -5.97 -11.05
C ARG A 262 -7.13 -5.41 -11.46
N THR A 263 -6.88 -4.14 -11.16
CA THR A 263 -5.55 -3.54 -11.33
C THR A 263 -4.61 -4.14 -10.30
N LEU A 264 -3.42 -4.57 -10.70
CA LEU A 264 -2.36 -4.91 -9.75
C LEU A 264 -1.79 -3.60 -9.22
N HIS A 265 -2.02 -3.31 -7.94
CA HIS A 265 -1.67 -2.05 -7.33
C HIS A 265 -0.35 -2.09 -6.57
N ASP A 266 -0.17 -3.14 -5.76
CA ASP A 266 0.93 -3.26 -4.82
C ASP A 266 1.54 -4.66 -4.82
N VAL A 267 2.83 -4.73 -4.50
CA VAL A 267 3.59 -5.98 -4.39
C VAL A 267 4.56 -5.90 -3.22
N TYR A 268 4.54 -6.94 -2.38
CA TYR A 268 5.55 -7.17 -1.34
C TYR A 268 6.17 -8.54 -1.55
N VAL A 269 7.49 -8.68 -1.39
CA VAL A 269 8.18 -9.98 -1.47
C VAL A 269 8.92 -10.28 -0.16
N GLN A 270 8.69 -11.46 0.39
CA GLN A 270 9.36 -11.93 1.61
C GLN A 270 9.48 -13.46 1.61
N ASP A 271 10.65 -13.98 2.00
CA ASP A 271 10.88 -15.40 2.25
C ASP A 271 10.47 -16.34 1.09
N GLY A 272 10.60 -15.87 -0.15
CA GLY A 272 10.22 -16.62 -1.36
C GLY A 272 8.73 -16.54 -1.73
N TYR A 273 7.94 -15.69 -1.06
CA TYR A 273 6.54 -15.41 -1.41
C TYR A 273 6.34 -13.96 -1.88
N ALA A 274 5.50 -13.78 -2.90
CA ALA A 274 5.00 -12.48 -3.33
C ALA A 274 3.53 -12.31 -2.95
N TYR A 275 3.23 -11.19 -2.29
CA TYR A 275 1.89 -10.77 -1.88
C TYR A 275 1.45 -9.64 -2.82
N LEU A 276 0.30 -9.80 -3.49
CA LEU A 276 -0.14 -8.93 -4.59
C LEU A 276 -1.52 -8.35 -4.30
N ALA A 277 -1.62 -7.02 -4.22
CA ALA A 277 -2.90 -6.33 -4.00
C ALA A 277 -3.59 -6.02 -5.35
N TYR A 278 -4.68 -6.73 -5.65
CA TYR A 278 -5.40 -6.65 -6.94
C TYR A 278 -6.74 -5.87 -6.83
N TRP A 279 -6.81 -4.82 -6.00
CA TRP A 279 -8.04 -4.06 -5.73
C TRP A 279 -9.22 -4.99 -5.33
N ASP A 280 -10.36 -4.92 -6.01
CA ASP A 280 -11.55 -5.72 -5.69
C ASP A 280 -11.43 -7.22 -6.03
N ALA A 281 -10.46 -7.58 -6.86
CA ALA A 281 -10.07 -8.97 -7.09
C ALA A 281 -9.27 -9.57 -5.91
N GLY A 282 -8.97 -8.76 -4.89
CA GLY A 282 -8.44 -9.16 -3.58
C GLY A 282 -6.92 -9.29 -3.52
N THR A 283 -6.42 -9.92 -2.47
CA THR A 283 -4.99 -10.14 -2.24
C THR A 283 -4.59 -11.55 -2.67
N TRP A 284 -3.56 -11.67 -3.51
CA TRP A 284 -3.08 -12.93 -4.06
C TRP A 284 -1.69 -13.27 -3.54
N ILE A 285 -1.44 -14.53 -3.19
CA ILE A 285 -0.15 -15.00 -2.70
C ILE A 285 0.44 -15.98 -3.73
N LEU A 286 1.67 -15.70 -4.16
CA LEU A 286 2.46 -16.55 -5.06
C LEU A 286 3.73 -17.04 -4.36
N ASP A 287 4.15 -18.26 -4.67
CA ASP A 287 5.51 -18.74 -4.47
C ASP A 287 6.36 -18.20 -5.63
N VAL A 288 7.44 -17.49 -5.30
CA VAL A 288 8.40 -16.89 -6.23
C VAL A 288 9.82 -17.41 -5.98
N SER A 289 9.96 -18.55 -5.30
CA SER A 289 11.25 -19.21 -5.06
C SER A 289 11.96 -19.64 -6.36
N ASP A 290 11.20 -19.89 -7.43
CA ASP A 290 11.68 -19.80 -8.81
C ASP A 290 11.10 -18.53 -9.46
N PRO A 291 11.90 -17.45 -9.66
CA PRO A 291 11.41 -16.20 -10.22
C PRO A 291 11.05 -16.31 -11.71
N ALA A 292 11.41 -17.42 -12.39
CA ALA A 292 11.02 -17.68 -13.77
C ALA A 292 9.66 -18.38 -13.91
N ASP A 293 9.13 -18.99 -12.84
CA ASP A 293 7.83 -19.65 -12.81
C ASP A 293 7.03 -19.30 -11.53
N PRO A 294 6.61 -18.03 -11.33
CA PRO A 294 5.80 -17.64 -10.17
C PRO A 294 4.51 -18.47 -10.07
N ALA A 295 4.34 -19.20 -8.96
CA ALA A 295 3.30 -20.20 -8.79
C ALA A 295 2.21 -19.72 -7.82
N TYR A 296 0.94 -19.84 -8.21
CA TYR A 296 -0.20 -19.53 -7.36
C TYR A 296 -0.25 -20.42 -6.11
N VAL A 297 -0.34 -19.79 -4.92
CA VAL A 297 -0.54 -20.45 -3.63
C VAL A 297 -2.00 -20.34 -3.20
N THR A 298 -2.50 -19.11 -3.01
CA THR A 298 -3.86 -18.85 -2.54
C THR A 298 -4.34 -17.43 -2.86
N ASP A 299 -5.62 -17.15 -2.59
CA ASP A 299 -6.23 -15.82 -2.70
C ASP A 299 -7.12 -15.48 -1.48
N ILE A 300 -7.11 -14.21 -1.09
CA ILE A 300 -7.91 -13.61 -0.01
C ILE A 300 -8.84 -12.60 -0.67
N ARG A 301 -10.14 -12.92 -0.76
CA ARG A 301 -11.09 -12.13 -1.57
C ARG A 301 -12.45 -11.99 -0.91
N GLU A 302 -12.98 -10.77 -0.94
CA GLU A 302 -14.36 -10.47 -0.53
C GLU A 302 -15.40 -10.94 -1.56
N ARG A 303 -15.00 -11.12 -2.82
CA ARG A 303 -15.91 -11.38 -3.95
C ARG A 303 -15.39 -12.44 -4.92
N SER A 304 -16.31 -13.24 -5.45
CA SER A 304 -16.02 -14.20 -6.51
C SER A 304 -15.80 -13.50 -7.87
N VAL A 305 -15.12 -14.16 -8.81
CA VAL A 305 -14.98 -13.63 -10.18
C VAL A 305 -16.36 -13.55 -10.85
N GLU A 306 -17.26 -14.50 -10.53
CA GLU A 306 -18.65 -14.56 -10.97
C GLU A 306 -19.53 -13.42 -10.44
N ASP A 307 -19.16 -12.81 -9.31
CA ASP A 307 -19.81 -11.60 -8.79
C ASP A 307 -19.22 -10.34 -9.44
N LEU A 308 -17.89 -10.24 -9.55
CA LEU A 308 -17.20 -9.08 -10.16
C LEU A 308 -17.54 -8.89 -11.64
N LEU A 309 -17.76 -9.99 -12.38
CA LEU A 309 -18.27 -9.96 -13.76
C LEU A 309 -19.67 -9.32 -13.93
N ARG A 310 -20.40 -9.03 -12.84
CA ARG A 310 -21.71 -8.36 -12.88
C ARG A 310 -21.62 -6.83 -12.74
N PHE A 311 -20.41 -6.29 -12.56
CA PHE A 311 -20.17 -4.87 -12.38
C PHE A 311 -19.56 -4.28 -13.65
N ASP A 312 -20.34 -3.42 -14.30
CA ASP A 312 -19.97 -2.69 -15.50
C ASP A 312 -20.20 -1.18 -15.35
N GLY A 313 -19.48 -0.39 -16.14
CA GLY A 313 -19.62 1.07 -16.21
C GLY A 313 -19.69 1.76 -14.83
N LEU A 314 -20.79 2.47 -14.57
CA LEU A 314 -21.00 3.20 -13.31
C LEU A 314 -21.05 2.28 -12.07
N ARG A 315 -21.42 1.02 -12.21
CA ARG A 315 -21.43 0.07 -11.08
C ARG A 315 -20.01 -0.35 -10.72
N ALA A 316 -19.17 -0.62 -11.71
CA ALA A 316 -17.76 -0.92 -11.49
C ALA A 316 -17.01 0.29 -10.88
N ALA A 317 -17.27 1.51 -11.37
CA ALA A 317 -16.65 2.73 -10.85
C ALA A 317 -17.04 3.06 -9.40
N ARG A 318 -18.29 2.78 -9.01
CA ARG A 318 -18.73 2.88 -7.61
C ARG A 318 -18.08 1.80 -6.75
N GLU A 319 -18.10 0.55 -7.22
CA GLU A 319 -17.55 -0.60 -6.51
C GLU A 319 -16.06 -0.40 -6.18
N SER A 320 -15.22 -0.04 -7.16
CA SER A 320 -13.79 0.20 -6.96
C SER A 320 -13.45 1.38 -6.04
N SER A 321 -14.46 2.12 -5.57
CA SER A 321 -14.27 3.31 -4.73
C SER A 321 -14.78 3.10 -3.30
N GLU A 322 -15.67 2.14 -3.05
CA GLU A 322 -16.40 1.97 -1.78
C GLU A 322 -16.13 0.59 -1.15
N PRO A 323 -16.35 0.41 0.17
CA PRO A 323 -16.23 -0.91 0.80
C PRO A 323 -17.17 -1.95 0.15
N PRO A 324 -16.79 -3.24 0.11
CA PRO A 324 -15.76 -3.87 0.93
C PRO A 324 -14.41 -4.10 0.25
N GLY A 325 -14.26 -3.78 -1.04
CA GLY A 325 -13.11 -4.16 -1.84
C GLY A 325 -11.95 -3.16 -1.81
N ASN A 326 -11.32 -2.98 -2.97
CA ASN A 326 -10.11 -2.18 -3.18
C ASN A 326 -8.95 -2.51 -2.20
N ASP A 327 -8.46 -3.75 -2.21
CA ASP A 327 -7.17 -4.14 -1.60
C ASP A 327 -6.04 -3.35 -2.29
N HIS A 328 -5.42 -2.44 -1.56
CA HIS A 328 -4.59 -1.37 -2.13
C HIS A 328 -3.13 -1.40 -1.65
N TYR A 329 -2.88 -2.04 -0.50
CA TYR A 329 -1.55 -2.17 0.08
C TYR A 329 -1.44 -3.49 0.85
N VAL A 330 -0.29 -4.17 0.74
CA VAL A 330 -0.01 -5.43 1.43
C VAL A 330 1.34 -5.41 2.14
N ALA A 331 1.36 -5.87 3.39
CA ALA A 331 2.59 -5.99 4.17
C ALA A 331 2.54 -7.21 5.10
N PRO A 332 3.35 -8.26 4.85
CA PRO A 332 3.63 -9.25 5.88
C PRO A 332 4.41 -8.62 7.04
N ASP A 333 4.34 -9.25 8.21
CA ASP A 333 5.17 -8.91 9.35
C ASP A 333 6.58 -9.53 9.22
N PRO A 334 7.59 -9.03 9.95
CA PRO A 334 8.95 -9.55 9.87
C PRO A 334 9.14 -11.03 10.26
N ALA A 335 8.15 -11.68 10.89
CA ALA A 335 8.17 -13.11 11.16
C ALA A 335 7.46 -13.95 10.08
N GLY A 336 6.86 -13.33 9.06
CA GLY A 336 6.18 -14.00 7.95
C GLY A 336 4.92 -14.77 8.36
N ASN A 337 4.27 -14.38 9.46
CA ASN A 337 3.10 -15.08 10.01
C ASN A 337 1.84 -14.22 10.14
N LEU A 338 1.92 -12.92 9.91
CA LEU A 338 0.78 -12.01 9.87
C LEU A 338 0.84 -11.13 8.61
N LEU A 339 -0.23 -11.11 7.82
CA LEU A 339 -0.40 -10.23 6.67
C LEU A 339 -1.37 -9.09 7.01
N ALA A 340 -0.93 -7.86 6.82
CA ALA A 340 -1.78 -6.68 6.82
C ALA A 340 -2.21 -6.34 5.38
N VAL A 341 -3.52 -6.21 5.17
CA VAL A 341 -4.14 -5.77 3.91
C VAL A 341 -4.83 -4.43 4.16
N GLY A 342 -4.26 -3.37 3.59
CA GLY A 342 -4.83 -2.02 3.61
C GLY A 342 -5.75 -1.80 2.42
N LYS A 343 -6.95 -1.26 2.66
CA LYS A 343 -7.95 -0.99 1.62
C LYS A 343 -8.15 0.52 1.41
N GLU A 344 -8.15 0.99 0.17
CA GLU A 344 -8.36 2.41 -0.15
C GLU A 344 -9.77 2.67 -0.68
N SER A 345 -10.71 2.90 0.23
CA SER A 345 -12.08 3.30 -0.11
C SER A 345 -12.44 4.69 0.41
N ARG A 346 -13.52 5.25 -0.13
CA ARG A 346 -14.08 6.57 0.18
C ARG A 346 -15.55 6.60 -0.28
N ASN A 347 -16.37 7.47 0.31
CA ASN A 347 -17.70 7.68 -0.24
C ASN A 347 -17.59 8.34 -1.62
N SER A 348 -18.06 7.65 -2.66
CA SER A 348 -17.92 8.12 -4.04
C SER A 348 -18.97 9.14 -4.45
N ASN A 349 -20.12 9.18 -3.74
CA ASN A 349 -21.35 9.90 -4.11
C ASN A 349 -21.88 9.62 -5.53
N PHE A 350 -21.40 8.59 -6.24
CA PHE A 350 -21.82 8.34 -7.61
C PHE A 350 -23.30 7.95 -7.70
N GLY A 351 -24.05 8.71 -8.52
CA GLY A 351 -25.39 8.34 -8.96
C GLY A 351 -26.56 8.78 -8.06
N LYS A 352 -26.37 9.72 -7.12
CA LYS A 352 -27.45 10.24 -6.27
C LYS A 352 -27.59 11.77 -6.34
N GLU A 353 -28.73 12.26 -6.85
CA GLU A 353 -29.13 13.65 -6.59
C GLU A 353 -29.68 13.77 -5.16
N GLY A 354 -29.15 14.71 -4.38
CA GLY A 354 -29.78 15.16 -3.13
C GLY A 354 -29.63 14.28 -1.89
N THR A 355 -28.63 13.39 -1.83
CA THR A 355 -28.45 12.49 -0.67
C THR A 355 -27.25 12.84 0.20
N THR A 356 -27.53 13.25 1.44
CA THR A 356 -26.69 12.86 2.58
C THR A 356 -26.61 11.32 2.62
N PRO A 357 -25.46 10.70 2.96
CA PRO A 357 -25.39 9.26 3.18
C PRO A 357 -26.50 8.78 4.11
N GLY A 358 -27.24 7.76 3.68
CA GLY A 358 -28.21 7.07 4.54
C GLY A 358 -27.49 6.12 5.49
N PRO A 359 -28.16 5.64 6.56
CA PRO A 359 -27.58 4.63 7.45
C PRO A 359 -27.25 3.29 6.75
N ASP A 360 -27.74 3.09 5.52
CA ASP A 360 -27.49 1.92 4.68
C ASP A 360 -26.48 2.19 3.54
N ASP A 361 -25.73 3.31 3.59
CA ASP A 361 -24.68 3.63 2.61
C ASP A 361 -23.30 3.24 3.19
N PRO A 362 -22.64 2.18 2.71
CA PRO A 362 -21.39 1.68 3.31
C PRO A 362 -20.17 2.56 2.97
N GLY A 363 -20.34 3.62 2.18
CA GLY A 363 -19.25 4.45 1.66
C GLY A 363 -18.49 5.21 2.75
N GLY A 364 -17.16 5.14 2.67
CA GLY A 364 -16.24 5.80 3.58
C GLY A 364 -14.85 5.17 3.53
N PRO A 365 -13.91 5.61 4.38
CA PRO A 365 -12.60 4.99 4.52
C PRO A 365 -12.73 3.52 4.94
N SER A 366 -11.81 2.68 4.46
CA SER A 366 -11.68 1.29 4.94
C SER A 366 -10.55 1.16 5.96
N GLY A 367 -10.63 0.08 6.73
CA GLY A 367 -9.63 -0.29 7.71
C GLY A 367 -8.43 -1.05 7.13
N VAL A 368 -7.65 -1.63 8.02
CA VAL A 368 -6.61 -2.62 7.69
C VAL A 368 -7.07 -3.99 8.20
N ALA A 369 -7.24 -4.95 7.31
CA ALA A 369 -7.54 -6.33 7.67
C ALA A 369 -6.24 -7.08 8.01
N LEU A 370 -6.28 -7.94 9.04
CA LEU A 370 -5.15 -8.72 9.51
C LEU A 370 -5.45 -10.21 9.37
N TYR A 371 -4.58 -10.93 8.66
CA TYR A 371 -4.67 -12.37 8.41
C TYR A 371 -3.46 -13.08 8.99
N ASP A 372 -3.67 -14.20 9.66
CA ASP A 372 -2.60 -15.12 10.03
C ASP A 372 -2.24 -15.94 8.80
N ILE A 373 -0.96 -15.86 8.41
CA ILE A 373 -0.36 -16.54 7.25
C ILE A 373 0.75 -17.50 7.69
N SER A 374 0.70 -18.01 8.95
CA SER A 374 1.62 -19.06 9.43
C SER A 374 1.63 -20.31 8.53
N ASP A 375 0.53 -20.53 7.80
CA ASP A 375 0.50 -21.30 6.56
C ASP A 375 0.02 -20.35 5.44
N PRO A 376 0.87 -19.97 4.47
CA PRO A 376 0.49 -19.05 3.40
C PRO A 376 -0.53 -19.67 2.42
N ALA A 377 -0.83 -20.98 2.50
CA ALA A 377 -1.88 -21.61 1.72
C ALA A 377 -3.28 -21.52 2.36
N ASP A 378 -3.38 -21.26 3.67
CA ASP A 378 -4.66 -21.12 4.42
C ASP A 378 -4.71 -19.83 5.28
N PRO A 379 -4.77 -18.63 4.68
CA PRO A 379 -4.79 -17.37 5.43
C PRO A 379 -6.07 -17.21 6.27
N VAL A 380 -5.92 -17.05 7.57
CA VAL A 380 -7.06 -16.94 8.50
C VAL A 380 -7.23 -15.51 8.99
N HIS A 381 -8.37 -14.87 8.67
CA HIS A 381 -8.71 -13.55 9.23
C HIS A 381 -8.67 -13.56 10.76
N ARG A 382 -7.97 -12.59 11.35
CA ARG A 382 -7.79 -12.43 12.80
C ARG A 382 -8.50 -11.20 13.35
N ALA A 383 -8.39 -10.08 12.66
CA ALA A 383 -8.93 -8.79 13.11
C ALA A 383 -9.03 -7.79 11.95
N THR A 384 -9.78 -6.72 12.18
CA THR A 384 -9.74 -5.51 11.35
C THR A 384 -9.43 -4.33 12.27
N ILE A 385 -8.47 -3.49 11.86
CA ILE A 385 -8.22 -2.18 12.47
C ILE A 385 -9.12 -1.20 11.74
N ASP A 386 -10.17 -0.72 12.41
CA ASP A 386 -11.09 0.25 11.84
C ASP A 386 -10.37 1.56 11.45
N PRO A 387 -10.84 2.26 10.40
CA PRO A 387 -10.32 3.58 10.07
C PRO A 387 -10.60 4.58 11.20
N PRO A 388 -9.78 5.63 11.36
CA PRO A 388 -10.14 6.75 12.22
C PRO A 388 -11.50 7.34 11.80
N PRO A 389 -12.35 7.77 12.75
CA PRO A 389 -13.62 8.40 12.42
C PRO A 389 -13.39 9.71 11.67
N THR A 390 -14.08 9.88 10.54
CA THR A 390 -14.08 11.14 9.77
C THR A 390 -15.44 11.84 9.85
N ALA A 391 -15.42 13.17 9.81
CA ALA A 391 -16.62 14.01 9.72
C ALA A 391 -17.13 14.10 8.26
N ASP A 392 -16.25 13.92 7.27
CA ASP A 392 -16.60 13.83 5.87
C ASP A 392 -15.95 12.56 5.25
N PRO A 393 -16.73 11.55 4.84
CA PRO A 393 -16.22 10.31 4.25
C PRO A 393 -15.89 10.42 2.75
N ASN A 394 -16.06 11.59 2.13
CA ASN A 394 -15.90 11.79 0.68
C ASN A 394 -14.42 11.85 0.25
N VAL A 395 -14.19 11.83 -1.08
CA VAL A 395 -12.86 11.90 -1.72
C VAL A 395 -11.97 13.06 -1.23
N ASN A 396 -12.56 14.17 -0.77
CA ASN A 396 -11.84 15.38 -0.32
C ASN A 396 -12.21 15.79 1.12
N GLY A 397 -12.66 14.83 1.95
CA GLY A 397 -13.21 15.05 3.30
C GLY A 397 -12.19 15.02 4.42
#